data_AF-A4VQ65-F1
#
_entry.id   AF-A4VQ65-F1
#
_cell.length_a   1.000
_cell.length_b   1.000
_cell.length_c   1.000
_cell.angle_alpha   90.00
_cell.angle_beta   90.00
_cell.angle_gamma   90.00
#
_symmetry.space_group_name_H-M   'P 1'
#
loop_
_entity.id
_entity.type
_entity.pdbx_description
1 polymer ?
#
loop_
_entity_poly.entity_id
_entity_poly.type
_entity_poly.pdbx_seq_one_letter_code
_entity_poly.pdbx_strand_id
1 'polypeptide(L)'
;MSTASLTAAARRQAQLAFLASGTEFRLGRAEDCPLPPEQLAAVRGDEPWVRACLDDGLTARVYRVQLAGRDWALKVARRPCRVQNPDGQASFLNELQRRRDLARLMRTPEQAERLAGIVPTQYASLQQGIVLSPWVEGRRIERWDERQLVELFDLLIALVLAGLFEWDLAPGNTLDDGRIRLFDFGYLYPFDPLRQYNSDGLASPGFHPAERFETRQLFACLLRLEQQSEAWALADFELEKRIALDAYRRLHRELTARGASETVSGWLSDLMRGWRNALAGDPGGLYLQEAWRSHWLDVKDDLSGQSCTPLTLQRLAWLRDKATTLHADLLASGALANARNPGRDALLDELRQAEAQAIRWQLGDTQNAG
;
A
#
# COMPACT_ATOMS: atom_id res chain seq x y z
N MET A 1 18.88 -1.42 -19.26
CA MET A 1 18.09 -2.39 -20.06
C MET A 1 16.64 -2.22 -19.66
N SER A 2 15.79 -1.76 -20.58
CA SER A 2 14.35 -1.60 -20.35
C SER A 2 13.74 -2.99 -20.16
N THR A 3 13.43 -3.34 -18.91
CA THR A 3 12.48 -4.43 -18.66
C THR A 3 11.12 -3.86 -19.00
N ALA A 4 10.65 -4.13 -20.22
CA ALA A 4 9.28 -3.83 -20.60
C ALA A 4 8.35 -4.38 -19.50
N SER A 5 7.53 -3.50 -18.92
CA SER A 5 6.53 -3.89 -17.93
C SER A 5 5.61 -4.92 -18.57
N LEU A 6 5.59 -6.15 -18.03
CA LEU A 6 4.64 -7.17 -18.43
C LEU A 6 3.24 -6.71 -18.02
N THR A 7 2.24 -6.98 -18.86
CA THR A 7 0.83 -6.81 -18.44
C THR A 7 0.57 -7.63 -17.18
N ALA A 8 -0.43 -7.23 -16.38
CA ALA A 8 -0.79 -7.97 -15.15
C ALA A 8 -1.03 -9.48 -15.43
N ALA A 9 -1.69 -9.81 -16.55
CA ALA A 9 -1.90 -11.19 -16.97
C ALA A 9 -0.59 -11.92 -17.31
N ALA A 10 0.33 -11.29 -18.05
CA ALA A 10 1.60 -11.90 -18.42
C ALA A 10 2.50 -12.11 -17.18
N ARG A 11 2.50 -11.15 -16.24
CA ARG A 11 3.18 -11.27 -14.95
C ARG A 11 2.64 -12.45 -14.14
N ARG A 12 1.32 -12.57 -14.03
CA ARG A 12 0.66 -13.68 -13.35
C ARG A 12 1.03 -15.03 -13.98
N GLN A 13 0.99 -15.12 -15.31
CA GLN A 13 1.35 -16.35 -16.02
C GLN A 13 2.80 -16.76 -15.75
N ALA A 14 3.74 -15.79 -15.74
CA ALA A 14 5.13 -16.05 -15.43
C ALA A 14 5.34 -16.54 -13.98
N GLN A 15 4.61 -15.97 -13.02
CA GLN A 15 4.66 -16.39 -11.62
C GLN A 15 4.12 -17.81 -11.43
N LEU A 16 2.98 -18.14 -12.05
CA LEU A 16 2.41 -19.49 -11.99
C LEU A 16 3.34 -20.52 -12.65
N ALA A 17 3.94 -20.19 -13.79
CA ALA A 17 4.92 -21.05 -14.44
C ALA A 17 6.16 -21.27 -13.56
N PHE A 18 6.65 -20.23 -12.87
CA PHE A 18 7.77 -20.35 -11.94
C PHE A 18 7.40 -21.26 -10.75
N LEU A 19 6.23 -21.07 -10.13
CA LEU A 19 5.76 -21.93 -9.04
C LEU A 19 5.65 -23.40 -9.49
N ALA A 20 5.07 -23.65 -10.67
CA ALA A 20 4.92 -24.98 -11.24
C ALA A 20 6.27 -25.66 -11.54
N SER A 21 7.34 -24.89 -11.78
CA SER A 21 8.67 -25.45 -12.02
C SER A 21 9.29 -26.10 -10.78
N GLY A 22 8.79 -25.80 -9.57
CA GLY A 22 9.40 -26.23 -8.31
C GLY A 22 10.77 -25.62 -8.03
N THR A 23 11.25 -24.71 -8.88
CA THR A 23 12.56 -24.07 -8.73
C THR A 23 12.59 -23.24 -7.45
N GLU A 24 13.67 -23.38 -6.69
CA GLU A 24 13.88 -22.58 -5.49
C GLU A 24 14.10 -21.10 -5.85
N PHE A 25 13.48 -20.22 -5.08
CA PHE A 25 13.84 -18.81 -5.04
C PHE A 25 14.43 -18.49 -3.69
N ARG A 26 15.69 -18.05 -3.68
CA ARG A 26 16.43 -17.71 -2.46
C ARG A 26 16.97 -16.29 -2.50
N LEU A 27 16.91 -15.60 -1.37
CA LEU A 27 17.56 -14.32 -1.11
C LEU A 27 18.37 -14.43 0.19
N GLY A 28 19.58 -13.86 0.21
CA GLY A 28 20.50 -13.97 1.34
C GLY A 28 21.21 -15.33 1.41
N ARG A 29 22.05 -15.50 2.43
CA ARG A 29 22.80 -16.74 2.68
C ARG A 29 22.27 -17.43 3.94
N ALA A 30 22.25 -18.76 3.93
CA ALA A 30 21.69 -19.53 5.05
C ALA A 30 22.53 -19.41 6.33
N GLU A 31 23.84 -19.21 6.16
CA GLU A 31 24.83 -18.97 7.20
C GLU A 31 24.68 -17.61 7.89
N ASP A 32 23.97 -16.66 7.26
CA ASP A 32 23.69 -15.36 7.87
C ASP A 32 22.41 -15.39 8.74
N CYS A 33 21.70 -16.53 8.76
CA CYS A 33 20.55 -16.74 9.63
C CYS A 33 20.99 -17.06 11.07
N PRO A 34 20.23 -16.63 12.09
CA PRO A 34 20.55 -16.92 13.48
C PRO A 34 20.29 -18.39 13.87
N LEU A 35 19.55 -19.13 13.05
CA LEU A 35 19.35 -20.59 13.11
C LEU A 35 19.30 -21.15 11.68
N PRO A 36 19.54 -22.46 11.49
CA PRO A 36 19.35 -23.10 10.19
C PRO A 36 17.95 -22.80 9.62
N PRO A 37 17.83 -22.40 8.34
CA PRO A 37 16.54 -22.04 7.74
C PRO A 37 15.43 -23.09 7.88
N GLU A 38 15.78 -24.38 7.92
CA GLU A 38 14.82 -25.46 8.13
C GLU A 38 14.23 -25.45 9.54
N GLN A 39 15.01 -25.08 10.55
CA GLN A 39 14.50 -24.91 11.92
C GLN A 39 13.59 -23.68 12.02
N LEU A 40 13.96 -22.58 11.36
CA LEU A 40 13.10 -21.40 11.27
C LEU A 40 11.77 -21.72 10.58
N ALA A 41 11.79 -22.50 9.50
CA ALA A 41 10.58 -22.90 8.78
C ALA A 41 9.67 -23.85 9.58
N ALA A 42 10.24 -24.61 10.52
CA ALA A 42 9.51 -25.55 11.38
C ALA A 42 8.92 -24.90 12.64
N VAL A 43 9.02 -23.58 12.79
CA VAL A 43 8.52 -22.85 13.98
C VAL A 43 7.04 -23.13 14.23
N ARG A 44 6.69 -23.38 15.49
CA ARG A 44 5.33 -23.65 15.96
C ARG A 44 4.76 -22.51 16.78
N GLY A 45 5.62 -21.73 17.42
CA GLY A 45 5.28 -20.60 18.28
C GLY A 45 5.41 -20.88 19.77
N ASP A 46 5.65 -22.14 20.17
CA ASP A 46 5.87 -22.56 21.56
C ASP A 46 7.35 -22.62 21.95
N GLU A 47 8.24 -22.34 21.00
CA GLU A 47 9.68 -22.37 21.25
C GLU A 47 10.10 -21.24 22.21
N PRO A 48 11.06 -21.48 23.13
CA PRO A 48 11.50 -20.49 24.12
C PRO A 48 12.04 -19.17 23.55
N TRP A 49 12.45 -19.18 22.27
CA TRP A 49 12.95 -18.03 21.54
C TRP A 49 11.85 -17.27 20.78
N VAL A 50 10.61 -17.77 20.74
CA VAL A 50 9.46 -17.03 20.22
C VAL A 50 8.96 -16.08 21.30
N ARG A 51 8.76 -14.81 20.95
CA ARG A 51 8.27 -13.75 21.84
C ARG A 51 6.83 -13.36 21.55
N ALA A 52 6.42 -13.43 20.28
CA ALA A 52 5.05 -13.16 19.86
C ALA A 52 4.75 -13.89 18.55
N CYS A 53 3.45 -14.14 18.32
CA CYS A 53 2.91 -14.66 17.07
C CYS A 53 1.78 -13.75 16.60
N LEU A 54 1.93 -13.20 15.41
CA LEU A 54 0.91 -12.43 14.69
C LEU A 54 0.27 -13.37 13.65
N ASP A 55 -0.95 -13.84 13.93
CA ASP A 55 -1.69 -14.85 13.14
C ASP A 55 -2.89 -14.28 12.37
N ASP A 56 -2.92 -12.97 12.15
CA ASP A 56 -3.99 -12.25 11.44
C ASP A 56 -3.84 -12.30 9.90
N GLY A 57 -2.61 -12.43 9.38
CA GLY A 57 -2.34 -12.45 7.95
C GLY A 57 -3.02 -13.60 7.18
N LEU A 58 -3.54 -13.32 5.98
CA LEU A 58 -4.20 -14.33 5.14
C LEU A 58 -3.22 -15.30 4.46
N THR A 59 -2.02 -14.82 4.14
CA THR A 59 -1.02 -15.56 3.34
C THR A 59 0.13 -16.10 4.20
N ALA A 60 0.38 -15.50 5.36
CA ALA A 60 1.49 -15.86 6.25
C ALA A 60 1.16 -15.61 7.72
N ARG A 61 1.98 -16.19 8.60
CA ARG A 61 2.11 -15.86 10.02
C ARG A 61 3.41 -15.10 10.23
N VAL A 62 3.44 -14.17 11.17
CA VAL A 62 4.69 -13.48 11.54
C VAL A 62 5.03 -13.78 13.00
N TYR A 63 6.22 -14.30 13.23
CA TYR A 63 6.74 -14.55 14.58
C TYR A 63 7.79 -13.50 14.91
N ARG A 64 7.70 -12.90 16.10
CA ARG A 64 8.82 -12.17 16.72
C ARG A 64 9.70 -13.20 17.40
N VAL A 65 10.92 -13.38 16.91
CA VAL A 65 11.86 -14.39 17.44
C VAL A 65 13.11 -13.69 17.98
N GLN A 66 13.53 -14.05 19.19
CA GLN A 66 14.74 -13.52 19.81
C GLN A 66 15.86 -14.54 19.72
N LEU A 67 16.82 -14.28 18.84
CA LEU A 67 17.92 -15.19 18.53
C LEU A 67 19.21 -14.40 18.34
N ALA A 68 20.32 -14.94 18.83
CA ALA A 68 21.64 -14.29 18.81
C ALA A 68 21.64 -12.84 19.39
N GLY A 69 20.86 -12.62 20.46
CA GLY A 69 20.77 -11.33 21.15
C GLY A 69 20.03 -10.24 20.37
N ARG A 70 19.28 -10.59 19.33
CA ARG A 70 18.49 -9.67 18.50
C ARG A 70 17.09 -10.23 18.26
N ASP A 71 16.16 -9.32 18.00
CA ASP A 71 14.81 -9.69 17.62
C ASP A 71 14.66 -9.66 16.09
N TRP A 72 13.96 -10.66 15.58
CA TRP A 72 13.72 -10.86 14.16
C TRP A 72 12.23 -11.00 13.88
N ALA A 73 11.80 -10.51 12.71
CA ALA A 73 10.52 -10.83 12.12
C ALA A 73 10.68 -12.04 11.20
N LEU A 74 10.11 -13.16 11.60
CA LEU A 74 10.05 -14.39 10.81
C LEU A 74 8.65 -14.54 10.22
N LYS A 75 8.48 -14.20 8.95
CA LYS A 75 7.25 -14.42 8.19
C LYS A 75 7.28 -15.83 7.61
N VAL A 76 6.28 -16.64 7.94
CA VAL A 76 6.12 -18.04 7.48
C VAL A 76 4.85 -18.12 6.65
N ALA A 77 4.99 -18.49 5.38
CA ALA A 77 3.88 -18.70 4.46
C ALA A 77 2.97 -19.83 4.97
N ARG A 78 1.66 -19.59 4.94
CA ARG A 78 0.69 -20.62 5.34
C ARG A 78 0.65 -21.75 4.33
N ARG A 79 0.52 -22.97 4.84
CA ARG A 79 0.28 -24.19 4.04
C ARG A 79 -0.93 -24.92 4.63
N PRO A 80 -2.13 -24.81 4.02
CA PRO A 80 -2.47 -24.05 2.80
C PRO A 80 -2.59 -22.53 3.02
N CYS A 81 -2.36 -21.73 1.97
CA CYS A 81 -2.66 -20.29 1.97
C CYS A 81 -4.19 -20.08 2.14
N ARG A 82 -4.65 -19.05 2.87
CA ARG A 82 -6.09 -18.78 3.03
C ARG A 82 -6.70 -18.12 1.78
N VAL A 83 -5.89 -17.37 1.02
CA VAL A 83 -6.32 -16.75 -0.24
C VAL A 83 -6.23 -17.78 -1.37
N GLN A 84 -7.39 -18.21 -1.89
CA GLN A 84 -7.47 -19.27 -2.91
C GLN A 84 -7.34 -18.78 -4.35
N ASN A 85 -7.41 -17.46 -4.59
CA ASN A 85 -7.30 -16.91 -5.93
C ASN A 85 -5.83 -16.98 -6.42
N PRO A 86 -5.60 -16.91 -7.76
CA PRO A 86 -4.24 -16.98 -8.31
C PRO A 86 -3.27 -15.93 -7.79
N ASP A 87 -3.76 -14.72 -7.46
CA ASP A 87 -2.92 -13.65 -6.90
C ASP A 87 -2.45 -13.99 -5.49
N GLY A 88 -3.31 -14.59 -4.66
CA GLY A 88 -2.96 -15.12 -3.35
C GLY A 88 -1.94 -16.24 -3.40
N GLN A 89 -2.08 -17.16 -4.36
CA GLN A 89 -1.12 -18.24 -4.57
C GLN A 89 0.26 -17.72 -5.04
N ALA A 90 0.28 -16.65 -5.83
CA ALA A 90 1.51 -16.04 -6.33
C ALA A 90 2.10 -14.98 -5.38
N SER A 91 1.33 -14.48 -4.40
CA SER A 91 1.70 -13.34 -3.54
C SER A 91 3.04 -13.51 -2.83
N PHE A 92 3.30 -14.69 -2.26
CA PHE A 92 4.55 -14.97 -1.58
C PHE A 92 5.74 -14.93 -2.53
N LEU A 93 5.62 -15.55 -3.72
CA LEU A 93 6.65 -15.46 -4.75
C LEU A 93 6.87 -14.00 -5.20
N ASN A 94 5.79 -13.23 -5.37
CA ASN A 94 5.91 -11.82 -5.74
C ASN A 94 6.69 -11.04 -4.68
N GLU A 95 6.36 -11.21 -3.39
CA GLU A 95 7.06 -10.58 -2.29
C GLU A 95 8.57 -10.93 -2.31
N LEU A 96 8.93 -12.20 -2.53
CA LEU A 96 10.32 -12.63 -2.64
C LEU A 96 11.05 -11.95 -3.82
N GLN A 97 10.40 -11.91 -4.98
CA GLN A 97 10.94 -11.24 -6.18
C GLN A 97 11.18 -9.75 -5.91
N ARG A 98 10.23 -9.08 -5.25
CA ARG A 98 10.31 -7.65 -4.92
C ARG A 98 11.36 -7.34 -3.87
N ARG A 99 11.48 -8.16 -2.82
CA ARG A 99 12.56 -8.04 -1.83
C ARG A 99 13.94 -8.20 -2.47
N ARG A 100 14.09 -9.09 -3.46
CA ARG A 100 15.35 -9.20 -4.22
C ARG A 100 15.63 -7.95 -5.07
N ASP A 101 14.60 -7.39 -5.70
CA ASP A 101 14.75 -6.17 -6.50
C ASP A 101 15.16 -4.99 -5.61
N LEU A 102 14.53 -4.83 -4.45
CA LEU A 102 14.90 -3.83 -3.43
C LEU A 102 16.33 -4.05 -2.90
N ALA A 103 16.70 -5.27 -2.55
CA ALA A 103 18.06 -5.59 -2.09
C ALA A 103 19.13 -5.29 -3.15
N ARG A 104 18.79 -5.38 -4.44
CA ARG A 104 19.69 -4.97 -5.54
C ARG A 104 19.82 -3.45 -5.63
N LEU A 105 18.72 -2.72 -5.47
CA LEU A 105 18.71 -1.25 -5.48
C LEU A 105 19.56 -0.70 -4.32
N MET A 106 19.44 -1.27 -3.13
CA MET A 106 20.13 -0.83 -1.91
C MET A 106 21.62 -1.22 -1.84
N ARG A 107 22.24 -1.70 -2.94
CA ARG A 107 23.67 -2.07 -2.95
C ARG A 107 24.62 -0.88 -2.88
N THR A 108 24.19 0.28 -3.37
CA THR A 108 24.98 1.52 -3.29
C THR A 108 24.57 2.31 -2.06
N PRO A 109 25.50 2.93 -1.31
CA PRO A 109 25.20 3.70 -0.11
C PRO A 109 24.11 4.76 -0.31
N GLU A 110 24.12 5.44 -1.45
CA GLU A 110 23.18 6.52 -1.78
C GLU A 110 21.74 6.00 -1.92
N GLN A 111 21.58 4.82 -2.53
CA GLN A 111 20.26 4.18 -2.65
C GLN A 111 19.83 3.53 -1.33
N ALA A 112 20.77 2.98 -0.56
CA ALA A 112 20.48 2.45 0.76
C ALA A 112 19.96 3.54 1.71
N GLU A 113 20.50 4.75 1.62
CA GLU A 113 20.02 5.90 2.39
C GLU A 113 18.63 6.36 1.93
N ARG A 114 18.41 6.51 0.61
CA ARG A 114 17.10 6.89 0.05
C ARG A 114 16.00 5.88 0.36
N LEU A 115 16.35 4.60 0.46
CA LEU A 115 15.45 3.50 0.77
C LEU A 115 15.59 3.03 2.23
N ALA A 116 16.14 3.86 3.13
CA ALA A 116 16.37 3.47 4.52
C ALA A 116 15.08 3.14 5.27
N GLY A 117 13.92 3.62 4.79
CA GLY A 117 12.61 3.23 5.31
C GLY A 117 12.12 1.86 4.85
N ILE A 118 12.80 1.18 3.93
CA ILE A 118 12.49 -0.21 3.55
C ILE A 118 13.14 -1.16 4.54
N VAL A 119 12.34 -2.04 5.16
CA VAL A 119 12.90 -3.09 6.04
C VAL A 119 13.69 -4.10 5.19
N PRO A 120 15.01 -4.27 5.45
CA PRO A 120 15.83 -5.16 4.64
C PRO A 120 15.50 -6.63 4.91
N THR A 121 15.75 -7.48 3.92
CA THR A 121 15.61 -8.93 4.06
C THR A 121 16.96 -9.56 4.36
N GLN A 122 17.03 -10.29 5.47
CA GLN A 122 18.21 -11.07 5.84
C GLN A 122 18.28 -12.37 5.03
N TYR A 123 17.17 -13.09 4.99
CA TYR A 123 17.05 -14.35 4.28
C TYR A 123 15.63 -14.56 3.82
N ALA A 124 15.46 -15.21 2.67
CA ALA A 124 14.17 -15.71 2.26
C ALA A 124 14.28 -16.93 1.36
N SER A 125 13.30 -17.83 1.46
CA SER A 125 13.23 -19.06 0.67
C SER A 125 11.78 -19.38 0.30
N LEU A 126 11.56 -19.68 -0.98
CA LEU A 126 10.25 -20.08 -1.50
C LEU A 126 9.88 -21.49 -1.05
N GLN A 127 10.77 -22.46 -1.23
CA GLN A 127 10.50 -23.86 -0.86
C GLN A 127 10.35 -24.05 0.64
N GLN A 128 11.08 -23.29 1.46
CA GLN A 128 10.89 -23.29 2.91
C GLN A 128 9.72 -22.42 3.35
N GLY A 129 9.26 -21.50 2.49
CA GLY A 129 8.12 -20.63 2.76
C GLY A 129 8.42 -19.60 3.85
N ILE A 130 9.64 -19.06 3.91
CA ILE A 130 10.02 -18.11 4.97
C ILE A 130 10.65 -16.83 4.42
N VAL A 131 10.43 -15.74 5.15
CA VAL A 131 11.17 -14.48 5.05
C VAL A 131 11.63 -14.09 6.45
N LEU A 132 12.93 -13.83 6.60
CA LEU A 132 13.54 -13.33 7.82
C LEU A 132 14.01 -11.90 7.60
N SER A 133 13.55 -11.00 8.44
CA SER A 133 13.96 -9.59 8.45
C SER A 133 14.23 -9.14 9.88
N PRO A 134 15.01 -8.06 10.11
CA PRO A 134 15.10 -7.46 11.44
C PRO A 134 13.71 -7.11 11.99
N TRP A 135 13.49 -7.31 13.29
CA TRP A 135 12.27 -6.83 13.93
C TRP A 135 12.27 -5.31 13.98
N VAL A 136 11.12 -4.69 13.69
CA VAL A 136 10.93 -3.25 13.77
C VAL A 136 10.28 -2.93 15.11
N GLU A 137 10.98 -2.21 15.98
CA GLU A 137 10.43 -1.70 17.24
C GLU A 137 9.64 -0.40 17.02
N GLY A 138 8.71 -0.46 16.07
CA GLY A 138 7.90 0.66 15.63
C GLY A 138 6.46 0.57 16.12
N ARG A 139 5.76 1.70 16.05
CA ARG A 139 4.34 1.82 16.41
C ARG A 139 3.51 2.07 15.16
N ARG A 140 2.24 1.68 15.21
CA ARG A 140 1.26 2.06 14.20
C ARG A 140 1.06 3.58 14.23
N ILE A 141 0.87 4.17 13.05
CA ILE A 141 0.64 5.60 12.89
C ILE A 141 -0.86 5.84 12.96
N GLU A 142 -1.32 6.52 14.01
CA GLU A 142 -2.74 6.82 14.19
C GLU A 142 -3.15 8.15 13.54
N ARG A 143 -2.23 9.11 13.54
CA ARG A 143 -2.32 10.43 12.91
C ARG A 143 -0.95 10.79 12.36
N TRP A 144 -0.94 11.35 11.16
CA TRP A 144 0.27 11.64 10.41
C TRP A 144 0.80 13.03 10.72
N ASP A 145 2.05 13.12 11.17
CA ASP A 145 2.76 14.39 11.33
C ASP A 145 3.56 14.77 10.07
N GLU A 146 4.08 16.00 10.06
CA GLU A 146 4.85 16.53 8.93
C GLU A 146 6.11 15.71 8.61
N ARG A 147 6.84 15.23 9.63
CA ARG A 147 8.04 14.42 9.43
C ARG A 147 7.68 13.10 8.78
N GLN A 148 6.68 12.41 9.31
CA GLN A 148 6.19 11.13 8.80
C GLN A 148 5.73 11.24 7.34
N LEU A 149 4.99 12.29 7.01
CA LEU A 149 4.55 12.55 5.63
C LEU A 149 5.73 12.81 4.70
N VAL A 150 6.70 13.64 5.10
CA VAL A 150 7.91 13.92 4.29
C VAL A 150 8.70 12.64 4.04
N GLU A 151 8.98 11.87 5.09
CA GLU A 151 9.72 10.61 4.99
C GLU A 151 8.99 9.58 4.11
N LEU A 152 7.67 9.44 4.26
CA LEU A 152 6.86 8.56 3.44
C LEU A 152 6.94 8.98 1.97
N PHE A 153 6.70 10.26 1.66
CA PHE A 153 6.71 10.73 0.28
C PHE A 153 8.08 10.60 -0.37
N ASP A 154 9.17 10.91 0.34
CA ASP A 154 10.51 10.71 -0.19
C ASP A 154 10.78 9.23 -0.52
N LEU A 155 10.32 8.32 0.35
CA LEU A 155 10.43 6.89 0.12
C LEU A 155 9.59 6.43 -1.09
N LEU A 156 8.34 6.88 -1.20
CA LEU A 156 7.47 6.55 -2.33
C LEU A 156 8.01 7.08 -3.66
N ILE A 157 8.56 8.30 -3.67
CA ILE A 157 9.23 8.86 -4.86
C ILE A 157 10.48 8.06 -5.21
N ALA A 158 11.27 7.62 -4.23
CA ALA A 158 12.43 6.78 -4.50
C ALA A 158 12.03 5.45 -5.16
N LEU A 159 10.92 4.83 -4.72
CA LEU A 159 10.37 3.63 -5.35
C LEU A 159 9.92 3.89 -6.79
N VAL A 160 9.16 4.96 -7.04
CA VAL A 160 8.72 5.35 -8.39
C VAL A 160 9.91 5.57 -9.31
N LEU A 161 10.93 6.31 -8.85
CA LEU A 161 12.14 6.58 -9.62
C LEU A 161 12.96 5.32 -9.92
N ALA A 162 12.81 4.27 -9.11
CA ALA A 162 13.39 2.95 -9.34
C ALA A 162 12.50 2.05 -10.23
N GLY A 163 11.34 2.54 -10.68
CA GLY A 163 10.39 1.79 -11.49
C GLY A 163 9.61 0.76 -10.70
N LEU A 164 9.31 1.05 -9.42
CA LEU A 164 8.51 0.21 -8.53
C LEU A 164 7.29 0.99 -8.04
N PHE A 165 6.11 0.37 -8.17
CA PHE A 165 4.84 0.97 -7.74
C PHE A 165 4.19 0.11 -6.66
N GLU A 166 3.96 0.69 -5.48
CA GLU A 166 3.31 0.03 -4.35
C GLU A 166 1.81 0.26 -4.40
N TRP A 167 1.03 -0.82 -4.45
CA TRP A 167 -0.44 -0.75 -4.49
C TRP A 167 -1.08 -0.87 -3.12
N ASP A 168 -0.40 -1.50 -2.16
CA ASP A 168 -0.96 -1.85 -0.87
C ASP A 168 -0.18 -1.22 0.29
N LEU A 169 -0.33 0.11 0.40
CA LEU A 169 0.12 0.88 1.56
C LEU A 169 -0.83 0.70 2.76
N ALA A 170 -1.27 -0.52 3.08
CA ALA A 170 -2.16 -0.74 4.22
C ALA A 170 -1.53 -0.29 5.55
N PRO A 171 -2.32 0.11 6.56
CA PRO A 171 -1.78 0.53 7.86
C PRO A 171 -0.99 -0.59 8.57
N GLY A 172 -1.30 -1.86 8.28
CA GLY A 172 -0.56 -3.01 8.79
C GLY A 172 0.85 -3.15 8.21
N ASN A 173 1.16 -2.47 7.10
CA ASN A 173 2.43 -2.55 6.37
C ASN A 173 3.36 -1.36 6.66
N THR A 174 2.95 -0.46 7.55
CA THR A 174 3.69 0.76 7.89
C THR A 174 3.83 0.90 9.41
N LEU A 175 5.05 1.10 9.88
CA LEU A 175 5.36 1.41 11.27
C LEU A 175 6.25 2.66 11.35
N ASP A 176 6.30 3.26 12.53
CA ASP A 176 7.22 4.33 12.86
C ASP A 176 8.04 3.98 14.11
N ASP A 177 9.36 3.84 13.94
CA ASP A 177 10.33 3.60 15.01
C ASP A 177 11.16 4.85 15.34
N GLY A 178 10.65 6.03 14.99
CA GLY A 178 11.43 7.26 14.85
C GLY A 178 11.85 7.52 13.40
N ARG A 179 11.55 6.57 12.49
CA ARG A 179 11.50 6.71 11.03
C ARG A 179 10.36 5.87 10.47
N ILE A 180 9.84 6.26 9.31
CA ILE A 180 8.89 5.43 8.54
C ILE A 180 9.55 4.12 8.12
N ARG A 181 8.87 3.01 8.41
CA ARG A 181 9.24 1.64 8.02
C ARG A 181 8.14 1.01 7.19
N LEU A 182 8.45 0.70 5.94
CA LEU A 182 7.60 -0.08 5.03
C LEU A 182 8.10 -1.52 4.93
N PHE A 183 7.15 -2.44 4.93
CA PHE A 183 7.37 -3.87 4.75
C PHE A 183 6.16 -4.50 4.07
N ASP A 184 6.26 -5.78 3.72
CA ASP A 184 5.23 -6.53 2.98
C ASP A 184 5.00 -6.04 1.54
N PHE A 185 5.96 -6.32 0.67
CA PHE A 185 5.95 -5.90 -0.74
C PHE A 185 5.20 -6.88 -1.67
N GLY A 186 4.15 -7.53 -1.14
CA GLY A 186 3.33 -8.50 -1.88
C GLY A 186 2.61 -7.91 -3.09
N TYR A 187 2.37 -6.59 -3.08
CA TYR A 187 1.70 -5.85 -4.16
C TYR A 187 2.58 -4.74 -4.78
N LEU A 188 3.89 -4.81 -4.55
CA LEU A 188 4.86 -3.98 -5.26
C LEU A 188 5.06 -4.55 -6.68
N TYR A 189 5.01 -3.69 -7.70
CA TYR A 189 5.14 -4.13 -9.08
C TYR A 189 6.07 -3.23 -9.91
N PRO A 190 6.87 -3.83 -10.82
CA PRO A 190 7.75 -3.09 -11.70
C PRO A 190 6.96 -2.37 -12.80
N PHE A 191 7.47 -1.23 -13.24
CA PHE A 191 6.97 -0.46 -14.37
C PHE A 191 8.06 0.45 -14.95
N ASP A 192 7.81 1.06 -16.12
CA ASP A 192 8.71 2.05 -16.71
C ASP A 192 8.23 3.48 -16.36
N PRO A 193 8.84 4.15 -15.36
CA PRO A 193 8.37 5.47 -14.90
C PRO A 193 8.64 6.59 -15.92
N LEU A 194 9.41 6.32 -16.98
CA LEU A 194 9.62 7.28 -18.06
C LEU A 194 8.52 7.21 -19.12
N ARG A 195 7.70 6.15 -19.12
CA ARG A 195 6.72 5.89 -20.19
C ARG A 195 5.33 5.54 -19.69
N GLN A 196 5.18 5.23 -18.41
CA GLN A 196 3.97 4.68 -17.79
C GLN A 196 3.64 5.45 -16.51
N TYR A 197 2.34 5.53 -16.18
CA TYR A 197 1.88 6.17 -14.94
C TYR A 197 2.17 5.30 -13.72
N ASN A 198 1.97 3.99 -13.87
CA ASN A 198 2.16 2.97 -12.84
C ASN A 198 2.33 1.58 -13.51
N SER A 199 2.23 0.50 -12.73
CA SER A 199 2.39 -0.87 -13.24
C SER A 199 1.27 -1.39 -14.16
N ASP A 200 0.19 -0.63 -14.35
CA ASP A 200 -0.83 -0.88 -15.38
C ASP A 200 -0.53 -0.13 -16.69
N GLY A 201 0.65 0.49 -16.80
CA GLY A 201 1.01 1.25 -17.98
C GLY A 201 0.33 2.63 -17.98
N LEU A 202 -0.46 2.90 -19.02
CA LEU A 202 -1.19 4.16 -19.20
C LEU A 202 -2.70 4.02 -18.93
N ALA A 203 -3.17 2.82 -18.59
CA ALA A 203 -4.61 2.53 -18.49
C ALA A 203 -5.27 3.13 -17.23
N SER A 204 -4.49 3.34 -16.17
CA SER A 204 -5.01 3.64 -14.84
C SER A 204 -4.41 4.93 -14.25
N PRO A 205 -4.60 6.12 -14.86
CA PRO A 205 -3.93 7.38 -14.47
C PRO A 205 -4.34 7.90 -13.09
N GLY A 206 -5.46 7.42 -12.54
CA GLY A 206 -5.94 7.80 -11.21
C GLY A 206 -5.16 7.16 -10.06
N PHE A 207 -4.30 6.17 -10.32
CA PHE A 207 -3.49 5.52 -9.29
C PHE A 207 -2.06 6.05 -9.33
N HIS A 208 -1.68 6.73 -8.25
CA HIS A 208 -0.35 7.28 -8.03
C HIS A 208 0.03 7.19 -6.54
N PRO A 209 1.30 7.41 -6.14
CA PRO A 209 1.70 7.18 -4.76
C PRO A 209 0.90 7.96 -3.70
N ALA A 210 0.65 9.26 -3.91
CA ALA A 210 -0.19 10.04 -2.99
C ALA A 210 -1.60 9.42 -2.85
N GLU A 211 -2.20 9.03 -3.97
CA GLU A 211 -3.52 8.42 -3.99
C GLU A 211 -3.56 7.05 -3.29
N ARG A 212 -2.53 6.21 -3.47
CA ARG A 212 -2.42 4.92 -2.77
C ARG A 212 -2.30 5.14 -1.27
N PHE A 213 -1.50 6.12 -0.84
CA PHE A 213 -1.39 6.50 0.57
C PHE A 213 -2.73 7.01 1.13
N GLU A 214 -3.39 7.90 0.38
CA GLU A 214 -4.66 8.50 0.75
C GLU A 214 -5.74 7.44 0.99
N THR A 215 -5.95 6.58 -0.01
CA THR A 215 -6.98 5.54 -0.01
C THR A 215 -6.76 4.52 1.11
N ARG A 216 -5.51 4.07 1.27
CA ARG A 216 -5.16 2.96 2.15
C ARG A 216 -4.89 3.38 3.59
N GLN A 217 -4.49 4.63 3.86
CA GLN A 217 -4.19 5.09 5.22
C GLN A 217 -4.84 6.43 5.58
N LEU A 218 -4.57 7.49 4.82
CA LEU A 218 -4.89 8.86 5.25
C LEU A 218 -6.38 9.03 5.52
N PHE A 219 -7.25 8.64 4.59
CA PHE A 219 -8.69 8.88 4.74
C PHE A 219 -9.34 8.03 5.83
N ALA A 220 -8.73 6.93 6.27
CA ALA A 220 -9.16 6.23 7.49
C ALA A 220 -8.84 7.05 8.75
N CYS A 221 -7.70 7.73 8.78
CA CYS A 221 -7.35 8.69 9.83
C CYS A 221 -8.28 9.91 9.80
N LEU A 222 -8.44 10.54 8.63
CA LEU A 222 -9.27 11.73 8.46
C LEU A 222 -10.74 11.46 8.79
N LEU A 223 -11.28 10.28 8.47
CA LEU A 223 -12.65 9.89 8.85
C LEU A 223 -12.86 9.93 10.37
N ARG A 224 -11.86 9.51 11.16
CA ARG A 224 -11.92 9.58 12.64
C ARG A 224 -11.75 11.01 13.15
N LEU A 225 -10.91 11.81 12.49
CA LEU A 225 -10.72 13.22 12.83
C LEU A 225 -11.95 14.07 12.49
N GLU A 226 -12.62 13.80 11.38
CA GLU A 226 -13.83 14.51 10.94
C GLU A 226 -14.97 14.37 11.97
N GLN A 227 -15.07 13.21 12.64
CA GLN A 227 -15.99 12.99 13.75
C GLN A 227 -15.71 13.88 14.97
N GLN A 228 -14.48 14.38 15.12
CA GLN A 228 -14.07 15.30 16.19
C GLN A 228 -14.15 16.75 15.72
N SER A 229 -13.66 17.03 14.51
CA SER A 229 -13.67 18.35 13.88
C SER A 229 -13.35 18.23 12.38
N GLU A 230 -14.28 18.67 11.53
CA GLU A 230 -14.05 18.80 10.08
C GLU A 230 -12.84 19.70 9.77
N ALA A 231 -12.65 20.77 10.55
CA ALA A 231 -11.53 21.68 10.38
C ALA A 231 -10.16 21.00 10.65
N TRP A 232 -10.09 20.05 11.59
CA TRP A 232 -8.86 19.29 11.83
C TRP A 232 -8.57 18.30 10.70
N ALA A 233 -9.59 17.60 10.20
CA ALA A 233 -9.43 16.72 9.06
C ALA A 233 -8.96 17.50 7.81
N LEU A 234 -9.53 18.69 7.57
CA LEU A 234 -9.12 19.54 6.47
C LEU A 234 -7.68 20.07 6.65
N ALA A 235 -7.30 20.49 7.85
CA ALA A 235 -5.93 20.96 8.12
C ALA A 235 -4.87 19.86 7.90
N ASP A 236 -5.16 18.63 8.33
CA ASP A 236 -4.26 17.49 8.10
C ASP A 236 -4.17 17.12 6.61
N PHE A 237 -5.30 17.20 5.89
CA PHE A 237 -5.32 17.02 4.45
C PHE A 237 -4.52 18.10 3.71
N GLU A 238 -4.65 19.37 4.09
CA GLU A 238 -3.86 20.47 3.52
C GLU A 238 -2.36 20.31 3.77
N LEU A 239 -1.98 19.85 4.97
CA LEU A 239 -0.58 19.53 5.29
C LEU A 239 -0.05 18.45 4.33
N GLU A 240 -0.80 17.35 4.18
CA GLU A 240 -0.45 16.29 3.23
C GLU A 240 -0.28 16.83 1.82
N LYS A 241 -1.25 17.63 1.32
CA LYS A 241 -1.20 18.12 -0.06
C LYS A 241 -0.03 19.05 -0.34
N ARG A 242 0.36 19.88 0.62
CA ARG A 242 1.58 20.72 0.48
C ARG A 242 2.82 19.84 0.34
N ILE A 243 2.94 18.82 1.18
CA ILE A 243 4.09 17.90 1.15
C ILE A 243 4.10 17.06 -0.13
N ALA A 244 2.95 16.52 -0.54
CA ALA A 244 2.78 15.76 -1.78
C ALA A 244 3.14 16.62 -3.01
N LEU A 245 2.68 17.88 -3.06
CA LEU A 245 3.03 18.80 -4.14
C LEU A 245 4.54 19.03 -4.25
N ASP A 246 5.23 19.21 -3.12
CA ASP A 246 6.69 19.38 -3.11
C ASP A 246 7.43 18.10 -3.51
N ALA A 247 6.95 16.94 -3.08
CA ALA A 247 7.49 15.65 -3.51
C ALA A 247 7.30 15.43 -5.01
N TYR A 248 6.13 15.76 -5.56
CA TYR A 248 5.83 15.61 -6.98
C TYR A 248 6.61 16.61 -7.84
N ARG A 249 6.92 17.81 -7.33
CA ARG A 249 7.86 18.73 -7.99
C ARG A 249 9.27 18.14 -8.08
N ARG A 250 9.73 17.40 -7.06
CA ARG A 250 11.02 16.67 -7.11
C ARG A 250 10.94 15.52 -8.13
N LEU A 251 9.90 14.69 -8.05
CA LEU A 251 9.66 13.58 -8.97
C LEU A 251 9.65 14.05 -10.43
N HIS A 252 8.86 15.09 -10.74
CA HIS A 252 8.72 15.61 -12.09
C HIS A 252 10.06 16.10 -12.66
N ARG A 253 10.87 16.81 -11.86
CA ARG A 253 12.20 17.26 -12.26
C ARG A 253 13.13 16.09 -12.57
N GLU A 254 13.16 15.10 -11.69
CA GLU A 254 14.00 13.90 -11.85
C GLU A 254 13.60 13.09 -13.09
N LEU A 255 12.31 12.84 -13.30
CA LEU A 255 11.82 12.11 -14.47
C LEU A 255 12.08 12.88 -15.77
N THR A 256 11.87 14.20 -15.77
CA THR A 256 12.18 15.05 -16.93
C THR A 256 13.67 14.99 -17.27
N ALA A 257 14.56 15.09 -16.28
CA ALA A 257 16.00 14.99 -16.48
C ALA A 257 16.43 13.62 -17.04
N ARG A 258 15.65 12.56 -16.77
CA ARG A 258 15.87 11.20 -17.28
C ARG A 258 15.18 10.93 -18.62
N GLY A 259 14.54 11.94 -19.23
CA GLY A 259 13.88 11.80 -20.53
C GLY A 259 12.51 11.10 -20.47
N ALA A 260 11.72 11.39 -19.43
CA ALA A 260 10.32 10.96 -19.38
C ALA A 260 9.52 11.49 -20.58
N SER A 261 8.55 10.70 -21.02
CA SER A 261 7.67 11.06 -22.12
C SER A 261 6.78 12.25 -21.79
N GLU A 262 6.36 12.99 -22.82
CA GLU A 262 5.40 14.09 -22.68
C GLU A 262 4.11 13.65 -21.98
N THR A 263 3.68 12.40 -22.20
CA THR A 263 2.52 11.80 -21.54
C THR A 263 2.70 11.76 -20.01
N VAL A 264 3.84 11.28 -19.53
CA VAL A 264 4.11 11.21 -18.07
C VAL A 264 4.31 12.60 -17.49
N SER A 265 5.05 13.48 -18.17
CA SER A 265 5.27 14.86 -17.72
C SER A 265 3.98 15.67 -17.66
N GLY A 266 3.10 15.53 -18.66
CA GLY A 266 1.79 16.17 -18.71
C GLY A 266 0.90 15.70 -17.55
N TRP A 267 0.81 14.38 -17.34
CA TRP A 267 0.04 13.80 -16.24
C TRP A 267 0.48 14.33 -14.86
N LEU A 268 1.78 14.33 -14.56
CA LEU A 268 2.29 14.88 -13.30
C LEU A 268 2.03 16.39 -13.18
N SER A 269 2.16 17.13 -14.28
CA SER A 269 1.89 18.57 -14.30
C SER A 269 0.42 18.88 -14.00
N ASP A 270 -0.49 18.06 -14.50
CA ASP A 270 -1.93 18.20 -14.28
C ASP A 270 -2.31 17.90 -12.82
N LEU A 271 -1.77 16.83 -12.23
CA LEU A 271 -1.94 16.53 -10.80
C LEU A 271 -1.45 17.69 -9.92
N MET A 272 -0.21 18.14 -10.15
CA MET A 272 0.38 19.25 -9.39
C MET A 272 -0.38 20.57 -9.59
N ARG A 273 -0.99 20.79 -10.76
CA ARG A 273 -1.82 21.97 -11.01
C ARG A 273 -3.13 21.90 -10.23
N GLY A 274 -3.78 20.74 -10.21
CA GLY A 274 -4.98 20.50 -9.39
C GLY A 274 -4.75 20.82 -7.92
N TRP A 275 -3.72 20.24 -7.32
CA TRP A 275 -3.38 20.48 -5.91
C TRP A 275 -3.02 21.93 -5.62
N ARG A 276 -2.22 22.57 -6.48
CA ARG A 276 -1.83 23.97 -6.30
C ARG A 276 -3.02 24.91 -6.36
N ASN A 277 -3.96 24.67 -7.27
CA ASN A 277 -5.15 25.50 -7.41
C ASN A 277 -6.05 25.34 -6.18
N ALA A 278 -6.23 24.11 -5.67
CA ALA A 278 -7.00 23.86 -4.46
C ALA A 278 -6.38 24.51 -3.22
N LEU A 279 -5.06 24.34 -3.03
CA LEU A 279 -4.32 24.94 -1.90
C LEU A 279 -4.28 26.47 -1.93
N ALA A 280 -4.39 27.09 -3.11
CA ALA A 280 -4.44 28.54 -3.26
C ALA A 280 -5.86 29.12 -3.10
N GLY A 281 -6.88 28.26 -3.19
CA GLY A 281 -8.29 28.63 -3.09
C GLY A 281 -8.94 28.00 -1.87
N ASP A 282 -9.99 27.22 -2.11
CA ASP A 282 -10.68 26.43 -1.09
C ASP A 282 -10.35 24.93 -1.26
N PRO A 283 -9.58 24.32 -0.34
CA PRO A 283 -9.22 22.91 -0.41
C PRO A 283 -10.41 21.98 -0.15
N GLY A 284 -11.55 22.48 0.37
CA GLY A 284 -12.72 21.66 0.70
C GLY A 284 -13.28 20.89 -0.49
N GLY A 285 -13.28 21.49 -1.69
CA GLY A 285 -13.72 20.81 -2.91
C GLY A 285 -12.79 19.65 -3.29
N LEU A 286 -11.47 19.83 -3.16
CA LEU A 286 -10.49 18.77 -3.42
C LEU A 286 -10.56 17.67 -2.35
N TYR A 287 -10.73 18.05 -1.08
CA TYR A 287 -10.97 17.11 0.02
C TYR A 287 -12.16 16.22 -0.30
N LEU A 288 -13.31 16.81 -0.66
CA LEU A 288 -14.52 16.07 -0.99
C LEU A 288 -14.31 15.10 -2.17
N GLN A 289 -13.62 15.56 -3.22
CA GLN A 289 -13.30 14.76 -4.40
C GLN A 289 -12.46 13.53 -4.06
N GLU A 290 -11.35 13.74 -3.34
CA GLU A 290 -10.40 12.67 -3.04
C GLU A 290 -10.86 11.77 -1.88
N ALA A 291 -11.62 12.31 -0.92
CA ALA A 291 -12.29 11.54 0.13
C ALA A 291 -13.31 10.57 -0.48
N TRP A 292 -14.17 11.07 -1.39
CA TRP A 292 -15.13 10.23 -2.09
C TRP A 292 -14.45 9.10 -2.85
N ARG A 293 -13.41 9.43 -3.64
CA ARG A 293 -12.61 8.45 -4.38
C ARG A 293 -11.99 7.41 -3.43
N SER A 294 -11.35 7.87 -2.36
CA SER A 294 -10.62 7.02 -1.41
C SER A 294 -11.53 6.09 -0.62
N HIS A 295 -12.64 6.60 -0.10
CA HIS A 295 -13.62 5.77 0.61
C HIS A 295 -14.24 4.74 -0.32
N TRP A 296 -14.60 5.13 -1.55
CA TRP A 296 -15.28 4.22 -2.46
C TRP A 296 -14.37 3.15 -3.05
N LEU A 297 -13.11 3.48 -3.36
CA LEU A 297 -12.13 2.48 -3.81
C LEU A 297 -11.86 1.43 -2.74
N ASP A 298 -11.67 1.84 -1.48
CA ASP A 298 -11.38 0.89 -0.40
C ASP A 298 -12.58 -0.01 -0.10
N VAL A 299 -13.80 0.54 -0.11
CA VAL A 299 -15.03 -0.25 0.00
C VAL A 299 -15.12 -1.28 -1.13
N LYS A 300 -14.81 -0.90 -2.37
CA LYS A 300 -14.81 -1.84 -3.50
C LYS A 300 -13.76 -2.93 -3.34
N ASP A 301 -12.57 -2.59 -2.86
CA ASP A 301 -11.51 -3.56 -2.59
C ASP A 301 -11.97 -4.56 -1.51
N ASP A 302 -12.50 -4.08 -0.38
CA ASP A 302 -13.04 -4.92 0.71
C ASP A 302 -14.19 -5.83 0.25
N LEU A 303 -15.11 -5.30 -0.55
CA LEU A 303 -16.20 -6.08 -1.14
C LEU A 303 -15.63 -7.16 -2.07
N SER A 304 -14.73 -6.80 -2.99
CA SER A 304 -14.14 -7.78 -3.91
C SER A 304 -13.39 -8.90 -3.17
N GLY A 305 -12.74 -8.56 -2.06
CA GLY A 305 -11.98 -9.47 -1.21
C GLY A 305 -12.82 -10.26 -0.19
N GLN A 306 -14.10 -9.92 -0.02
CA GLN A 306 -14.97 -10.46 1.05
C GLN A 306 -14.34 -10.32 2.45
N SER A 307 -13.71 -9.18 2.68
CA SER A 307 -12.89 -8.91 3.88
C SER A 307 -13.37 -7.67 4.62
N CYS A 308 -14.69 -7.40 4.58
CA CYS A 308 -15.26 -6.17 5.13
C CYS A 308 -15.05 -6.10 6.65
N THR A 309 -14.77 -4.89 7.13
CA THR A 309 -14.51 -4.57 8.54
C THR A 309 -15.49 -3.50 9.02
N PRO A 310 -15.57 -3.21 10.33
CA PRO A 310 -16.36 -2.08 10.82
C PRO A 310 -15.99 -0.74 10.15
N LEU A 311 -14.73 -0.57 9.72
CA LEU A 311 -14.31 0.62 8.97
C LEU A 311 -14.98 0.70 7.60
N THR A 312 -15.20 -0.43 6.91
CA THR A 312 -15.92 -0.48 5.63
C THR A 312 -17.33 0.11 5.77
N LEU A 313 -18.04 -0.23 6.85
CA LEU A 313 -19.37 0.32 7.14
C LEU A 313 -19.33 1.81 7.49
N GLN A 314 -18.31 2.27 8.22
CA GLN A 314 -18.13 3.70 8.50
C GLN A 314 -17.89 4.51 7.22
N ARG A 315 -17.07 3.99 6.29
CA ARG A 315 -16.85 4.61 4.97
C ARG A 315 -18.14 4.68 4.15
N LEU A 316 -18.93 3.60 4.14
CA LEU A 316 -20.25 3.59 3.47
C LEU A 316 -21.23 4.59 4.08
N ALA A 317 -21.24 4.73 5.41
CA ALA A 317 -22.05 5.72 6.09
C ALA A 317 -21.66 7.14 5.68
N TRP A 318 -20.35 7.44 5.62
CA TRP A 318 -19.84 8.72 5.13
C TRP A 318 -20.25 8.99 3.69
N LEU A 319 -20.07 8.01 2.78
CA LEU A 319 -20.45 8.16 1.38
C LEU A 319 -21.96 8.43 1.22
N ARG A 320 -22.79 7.72 1.98
CA ARG A 320 -24.25 7.91 1.98
C ARG A 320 -24.64 9.29 2.51
N ASP A 321 -23.98 9.76 3.56
CA ASP A 321 -24.18 11.10 4.09
C ASP A 321 -23.86 12.15 3.03
N LYS A 322 -22.63 12.15 2.47
CA LYS A 322 -22.23 13.14 1.46
C LYS A 322 -23.08 13.07 0.18
N ALA A 323 -23.49 11.87 -0.26
CA ALA A 323 -24.43 11.72 -1.38
C ALA A 323 -25.81 12.31 -1.07
N THR A 324 -26.21 12.37 0.19
CA THR A 324 -27.50 12.90 0.64
C THR A 324 -27.44 14.42 0.84
N THR A 325 -26.37 14.90 1.49
CA THR A 325 -26.26 16.28 1.98
C THR A 325 -25.51 17.19 1.00
N LEU A 326 -24.52 16.66 0.27
CA LEU A 326 -23.60 17.42 -0.57
C LEU A 326 -23.54 16.91 -2.04
N HIS A 327 -24.65 16.38 -2.57
CA HIS A 327 -24.69 15.84 -3.94
C HIS A 327 -24.27 16.86 -5.02
N ALA A 328 -24.73 18.11 -4.88
CA ALA A 328 -24.38 19.17 -5.81
C ALA A 328 -22.87 19.48 -5.78
N ASP A 329 -22.26 19.46 -4.60
CA ASP A 329 -20.83 19.72 -4.43
C ASP A 329 -19.98 18.55 -4.92
N LEU A 330 -20.47 17.30 -4.77
CA LEU A 330 -19.86 16.12 -5.37
C LEU A 330 -19.84 16.18 -6.92
N LEU A 331 -20.89 16.75 -7.53
CA LEU A 331 -20.89 17.02 -8.97
C LEU A 331 -19.92 18.15 -9.33
N ALA A 332 -19.98 19.27 -8.61
CA ALA A 332 -19.17 20.46 -8.90
C ALA A 332 -17.66 20.22 -8.73
N SER A 333 -17.28 19.43 -7.73
CA SER A 333 -15.89 19.04 -7.47
C SER A 333 -15.36 17.98 -8.44
N GLY A 334 -16.22 17.35 -9.25
CA GLY A 334 -15.83 16.25 -10.12
C GLY A 334 -15.60 14.91 -9.39
N ALA A 335 -15.98 14.79 -8.12
CA ALA A 335 -15.92 13.54 -7.35
C ALA A 335 -16.61 12.37 -8.06
N LEU A 336 -17.68 12.68 -8.81
CA LEU A 336 -18.52 11.72 -9.52
C LEU A 336 -18.15 11.52 -11.00
N ALA A 337 -17.01 12.06 -11.48
CA ALA A 337 -16.63 12.01 -12.88
C ALA A 337 -16.53 10.58 -13.47
N ASN A 338 -16.20 9.60 -12.60
CA ASN A 338 -16.08 8.19 -12.97
C ASN A 338 -17.30 7.34 -12.52
N ALA A 339 -18.35 7.97 -11.99
CA ALA A 339 -19.56 7.25 -11.60
C ALA A 339 -20.33 6.79 -12.85
N ARG A 340 -20.83 5.55 -12.84
CA ARG A 340 -21.65 5.03 -13.95
C ARG A 340 -22.92 5.84 -14.14
N ASN A 341 -23.51 6.25 -13.03
CA ASN A 341 -24.66 7.15 -12.99
C ASN A 341 -24.46 8.12 -11.83
N PRO A 342 -24.18 9.42 -12.09
CA PRO A 342 -23.93 10.39 -11.04
C PRO A 342 -25.23 10.93 -10.40
N GLY A 343 -26.41 10.44 -10.80
CA GLY A 343 -27.68 10.83 -10.20
C GLY A 343 -27.80 10.39 -8.74
N ARG A 344 -28.32 11.27 -7.88
CA ARG A 344 -28.40 11.06 -6.43
C ARG A 344 -29.06 9.72 -6.05
N ASP A 345 -30.23 9.43 -6.61
CA ASP A 345 -30.96 8.21 -6.28
C ASP A 345 -30.19 6.95 -6.70
N ALA A 346 -29.58 6.97 -7.89
CA ALA A 346 -28.76 5.86 -8.38
C ALA A 346 -27.53 5.61 -7.49
N LEU A 347 -26.86 6.68 -7.03
CA LEU A 347 -25.74 6.58 -6.10
C LEU A 347 -26.19 6.00 -4.75
N LEU A 348 -27.31 6.48 -4.20
CA LEU A 348 -27.85 5.96 -2.96
C LEU A 348 -28.27 4.50 -3.09
N ASP A 349 -28.77 4.07 -4.24
CA ASP A 349 -29.11 2.67 -4.53
C ASP A 349 -27.86 1.79 -4.58
N GLU A 350 -26.80 2.23 -5.26
CA GLU A 350 -25.51 1.53 -5.33
C GLU A 350 -24.90 1.40 -3.92
N LEU A 351 -24.92 2.47 -3.12
CA LEU A 351 -24.42 2.47 -1.74
C LEU A 351 -25.22 1.53 -0.84
N ARG A 352 -26.56 1.45 -0.99
CA ARG A 352 -27.38 0.49 -0.22
C ARG A 352 -27.07 -0.95 -0.58
N GLN A 353 -26.82 -1.25 -1.86
CA GLN A 353 -26.41 -2.59 -2.29
C GLN A 353 -25.04 -2.97 -1.73
N ALA A 354 -24.09 -2.03 -1.76
CA ALA A 354 -22.77 -2.19 -1.17
C ALA A 354 -22.83 -2.41 0.35
N GLU A 355 -23.66 -1.67 1.07
CA GLU A 355 -23.88 -1.85 2.52
C GLU A 355 -24.45 -3.23 2.85
N ALA A 356 -25.50 -3.67 2.13
CA ALA A 356 -26.05 -5.01 2.31
C ALA A 356 -25.04 -6.13 2.01
N GLN A 357 -24.11 -5.89 1.08
CA GLN A 357 -23.05 -6.83 0.77
C GLN A 357 -21.93 -6.81 1.83
N ALA A 358 -21.53 -5.64 2.30
CA ALA A 358 -20.53 -5.47 3.35
C ALA A 358 -20.96 -6.16 4.65
N ILE A 359 -22.24 -6.01 5.06
CA ILE A 359 -22.79 -6.70 6.24
C ILE A 359 -22.66 -8.22 6.12
N ARG A 360 -22.90 -8.79 4.93
CA ARG A 360 -22.77 -10.24 4.71
C ARG A 360 -21.33 -10.74 4.77
N TRP A 361 -20.36 -9.88 4.50
CA TRP A 361 -18.93 -10.20 4.45
C TRP A 361 -18.15 -9.61 5.62
N GLN A 362 -18.85 -9.21 6.69
CA GLN A 362 -18.20 -8.73 7.90
C GLN A 362 -17.32 -9.84 8.48
N LEU A 363 -16.03 -9.56 8.59
CA LEU A 363 -15.14 -10.31 9.46
C LEU A 363 -15.58 -10.02 10.90
N GLY A 364 -15.84 -11.07 11.68
CA GLY A 364 -16.20 -10.92 13.10
C GLY A 364 -15.07 -10.21 13.85
N ASP A 365 -15.42 -9.42 14.87
CA ASP A 365 -14.48 -8.64 15.69
C ASP A 365 -13.31 -9.50 16.17
N THR A 366 -12.24 -9.49 15.39
CA THR A 366 -10.97 -10.09 15.73
C THR A 366 -9.93 -8.99 15.58
N GLN A 367 -10.10 -7.89 16.31
CA GLN A 367 -9.05 -6.90 16.55
C GLN A 367 -9.42 -5.90 17.67
N ASN A 368 -9.05 -6.29 18.90
CA ASN A 368 -8.54 -5.40 19.96
C ASN A 368 -7.80 -6.30 20.96
N ALA A 369 -6.68 -6.89 20.54
CA ALA A 369 -5.74 -7.54 21.44
C ALA A 369 -4.36 -7.62 20.78
N GLY A 370 -3.40 -6.85 21.30
CA GLY A 370 -1.98 -6.91 20.94
C GLY A 370 -1.38 -5.58 20.58
#